data_AF-T1JWN9-F1
#
_entry.id   AF-T1JWN9-F1
#
_cell.length_a   1.000
_cell.length_b   1.000
_cell.length_c   1.000
_cell.angle_alpha   90.00
_cell.angle_beta   90.00
_cell.angle_gamma   90.00
#
_symmetry.space_group_name_H-M   'P 1'
#
loop_
_entity.id
_entity.type
_entity.pdbx_description
1 polymer ?
#
loop_
_entity_poly.entity_id
_entity_poly.type
_entity_poly.pdbx_seq_one_letter_code
_entity_poly.pdbx_strand_id
1 'polypeptide(L)'
;MTTIVNYLTLICFASSIVSSCNVEVSLPRLPTHEREGAPRVKPSVGKLIPRLIPSSSASSPSPSPSSSSPSPPLSAVSSPTSKSVVCYYGSWSGYWTTSDQLPIENIDTSLCTHLIYTFAGLDSDSKIKSIDPSIDLDQPVGKAGYRRFNALKNSNPQLKTLIGIGGWNEGSLRYSSMASNYTARRIFASSVASFLETHKFDGIDLAWEYPSARGGSPQDKQSYVALLRDLVEVLKPKNYLITASVSANKLVIDSGYDVPKMAEYLDLINVLAFDFHGGWEGKTGHHSPLFGKSADQGLDSILNVNYTIHYWLEKGAPVNKLILGLATFGRSFAIKNPDDCFIGAKAFKPSHNDTNTPEIGSYGFNQICSMQRNAKWNIQRDSNLLAPFACKDNLFIGYDDRDSFALKSRYARVHGLAGIGIWSIENDDFTGKCFSEVKFPLIKSAVNELRGTNNSIPVSKLPPTTSGSTNKPDNGLWSSTTDRPWSWTYSTAPTIHHQHTSSTPSTWWPQPSSTSSPSTWWPQPSSSLSTAWTSSTSNPYATSSTVTTAPSVGKPSGAVCKYPGTFIHPTDCRKFYRCVRISIEEKYKMYEYTCPPNTLFDVNSRNCLWDYLVNDCRDGKNRK
;
A
#
# COMPACT_ATOMS: atom_id res chain seq x y z
N MET A 1 -48.16 -35.75 -26.09
CA MET A 1 -48.03 -37.01 -26.84
C MET A 1 -46.65 -37.57 -26.53
N THR A 2 -46.55 -38.50 -25.56
CA THR A 2 -46.47 -39.97 -25.77
C THR A 2 -45.20 -40.34 -26.55
N THR A 3 -44.30 -41.23 -26.15
CA THR A 3 -44.22 -42.27 -25.10
C THR A 3 -42.75 -42.74 -25.11
N ILE A 4 -42.20 -43.31 -24.02
CA ILE A 4 -41.71 -44.71 -23.87
C ILE A 4 -41.12 -44.71 -22.43
N VAL A 5 -41.78 -45.24 -21.39
CA VAL A 5 -42.08 -46.64 -21.02
C VAL A 5 -40.83 -47.50 -20.73
N ASN A 6 -40.55 -47.57 -19.42
CA ASN A 6 -40.23 -48.71 -18.55
C ASN A 6 -39.01 -49.64 -18.78
N TYR A 7 -38.18 -49.79 -17.73
CA TYR A 7 -38.09 -50.90 -16.74
C TYR A 7 -36.67 -50.88 -16.12
N LEU A 8 -36.51 -50.47 -14.85
CA LEU A 8 -36.41 -51.29 -13.62
C LEU A 8 -35.14 -52.16 -13.46
N THR A 9 -34.26 -51.68 -12.56
CA THR A 9 -33.72 -52.37 -11.36
C THR A 9 -32.91 -53.67 -11.51
N LEU A 10 -31.64 -53.67 -11.07
CA LEU A 10 -31.21 -54.37 -9.84
C LEU A 10 -29.76 -54.07 -9.42
N ILE A 11 -29.55 -54.19 -8.12
CA ILE A 11 -28.39 -53.89 -7.27
C ILE A 11 -27.53 -55.16 -7.13
N CYS A 12 -26.19 -55.04 -6.97
CA CYS A 12 -25.38 -55.66 -5.89
C CYS A 12 -23.88 -55.83 -6.20
N PHE A 13 -23.08 -55.19 -5.33
CA PHE A 13 -21.95 -55.69 -4.53
C PHE A 13 -20.69 -56.40 -5.11
N ALA A 14 -19.57 -55.95 -4.52
CA ALA A 14 -18.30 -56.64 -4.23
C ALA A 14 -17.37 -56.90 -5.43
N SER A 15 -16.05 -57.06 -5.32
CA SER A 15 -14.94 -56.65 -4.43
C SER A 15 -13.70 -57.33 -5.06
N SER A 16 -12.51 -56.75 -4.88
CA SER A 16 -11.20 -57.45 -4.85
C SER A 16 -10.39 -57.71 -6.15
N ILE A 17 -9.19 -57.11 -6.16
CA ILE A 17 -7.85 -57.73 -6.36
C ILE A 17 -7.24 -57.85 -7.78
N VAL A 18 -6.18 -57.02 -7.98
CA VAL A 18 -4.83 -57.27 -8.58
C VAL A 18 -4.69 -57.65 -10.07
N SER A 19 -4.08 -56.76 -10.88
CA SER A 19 -2.70 -56.89 -11.41
C SER A 19 -2.43 -55.98 -12.63
N SER A 20 -1.28 -55.34 -12.61
CA SER A 20 -0.37 -54.89 -13.68
C SER A 20 -0.78 -55.04 -15.15
N CYS A 21 -0.62 -53.95 -15.93
CA CYS A 21 -0.06 -53.97 -17.30
C CYS A 21 0.28 -52.56 -17.81
N ASN A 22 1.56 -52.35 -18.13
CA ASN A 22 2.07 -51.29 -19.01
C ASN A 22 1.73 -51.63 -20.46
N VAL A 23 1.23 -50.69 -21.26
CA VAL A 23 1.47 -50.60 -22.72
C VAL A 23 1.32 -49.15 -23.20
N GLU A 24 2.41 -48.59 -23.75
CA GLU A 24 2.46 -47.44 -24.67
C GLU A 24 1.87 -47.77 -26.05
N VAL A 25 1.51 -46.75 -26.85
CA VAL A 25 1.46 -46.66 -28.34
C VAL A 25 0.19 -45.87 -28.74
N SER A 26 0.13 -45.00 -29.75
CA SER A 26 1.04 -44.15 -30.54
C SER A 26 0.10 -43.28 -31.38
N LEU A 27 0.47 -42.04 -31.68
CA LEU A 27 -0.21 -41.18 -32.66
C LEU A 27 0.54 -41.22 -34.01
N PRO A 28 -0.16 -41.19 -35.18
CA PRO A 28 0.47 -41.35 -36.48
C PRO A 28 1.00 -40.05 -37.11
N ARG A 29 2.05 -40.22 -37.95
CA ARG A 29 2.72 -39.22 -38.80
C ARG A 29 2.06 -39.08 -40.19
N LEU A 30 2.33 -37.95 -40.84
CA LEU A 30 2.27 -37.72 -42.30
C LEU A 30 3.68 -37.37 -42.85
N PRO A 31 3.94 -37.49 -44.17
CA PRO A 31 5.19 -38.04 -44.70
C PRO A 31 6.19 -37.01 -45.28
N THR A 32 7.39 -37.52 -45.55
CA THR A 32 8.56 -36.85 -46.15
C THR A 32 8.85 -37.41 -47.56
N HIS A 33 9.56 -36.64 -48.39
CA HIS A 33 10.15 -37.05 -49.66
C HIS A 33 11.68 -36.87 -49.60
N GLU A 34 12.42 -37.87 -50.07
CA GLU A 34 13.89 -38.02 -50.08
C GLU A 34 14.57 -37.51 -51.36
N ARG A 35 15.86 -37.11 -51.28
CA ARG A 35 17.03 -37.85 -51.86
C ARG A 35 18.41 -37.23 -51.54
N GLU A 36 19.29 -38.08 -50.98
CA GLU A 36 20.75 -38.38 -51.24
C GLU A 36 21.75 -37.23 -51.56
N GLY A 37 23.03 -37.17 -51.13
CA GLY A 37 23.96 -38.07 -50.42
C GLY A 37 25.42 -37.50 -50.56
N ALA A 38 26.29 -37.69 -49.55
CA ALA A 38 27.71 -37.23 -49.51
C ALA A 38 28.72 -38.36 -49.85
N PRO A 39 30.04 -38.10 -49.96
CA PRO A 39 30.94 -38.61 -48.90
C PRO A 39 32.25 -37.81 -48.64
N ARG A 40 32.98 -38.23 -47.59
CA ARG A 40 34.18 -37.64 -46.95
C ARG A 40 35.31 -38.69 -46.89
N VAL A 41 36.59 -38.32 -47.12
CA VAL A 41 37.79 -39.12 -46.77
C VAL A 41 39.05 -38.23 -46.47
N LYS A 42 39.88 -38.62 -45.47
CA LYS A 42 41.29 -38.24 -45.14
C LYS A 42 42.18 -39.51 -45.28
N PRO A 43 43.56 -39.58 -45.22
CA PRO A 43 44.57 -38.69 -44.58
C PRO A 43 46.02 -38.58 -45.21
N SER A 44 46.84 -37.66 -44.63
CA SER A 44 48.32 -37.67 -44.36
C SER A 44 49.44 -37.93 -45.42
N VAL A 45 50.53 -37.13 -45.39
CA VAL A 45 51.99 -37.49 -45.19
C VAL A 45 52.96 -36.32 -45.54
N GLY A 46 53.93 -36.01 -44.65
CA GLY A 46 55.40 -35.93 -44.94
C GLY A 46 56.12 -34.67 -45.48
N LYS A 47 56.86 -33.99 -44.59
CA LYS A 47 58.18 -33.28 -44.67
C LYS A 47 58.94 -33.12 -46.02
N LEU A 48 59.56 -31.94 -46.23
CA LEU A 48 61.00 -31.75 -46.53
C LEU A 48 61.46 -30.26 -46.41
N ILE A 49 62.71 -30.09 -45.95
CA ILE A 49 63.56 -28.89 -45.69
C ILE A 49 64.62 -28.88 -46.81
N PRO A 50 65.21 -27.76 -47.35
CA PRO A 50 66.20 -26.97 -46.60
C PRO A 50 66.44 -25.47 -46.91
N ARG A 51 67.12 -24.88 -45.92
CA ARG A 51 67.81 -23.57 -45.79
C ARG A 51 68.61 -23.12 -47.01
N LEU A 52 68.85 -21.80 -47.11
CA LEU A 52 70.19 -21.15 -47.13
C LEU A 52 70.08 -19.62 -46.92
N ILE A 53 71.04 -19.06 -46.18
CA ILE A 53 71.30 -17.63 -45.82
C ILE A 53 72.57 -17.20 -46.60
N PRO A 54 72.83 -15.93 -46.99
CA PRO A 54 73.67 -15.04 -46.15
C PRO A 54 73.50 -13.49 -46.29
N SER A 55 73.89 -12.77 -45.22
CA SER A 55 74.53 -11.42 -45.11
C SER A 55 73.76 -10.17 -45.58
N SER A 56 73.77 -8.99 -44.94
CA SER A 56 74.75 -8.29 -44.08
C SER A 56 74.14 -7.06 -43.36
N SER A 57 74.73 -6.69 -42.20
CA SER A 57 74.89 -5.35 -41.54
C SER A 57 73.73 -4.32 -41.54
N ALA A 58 73.33 -3.65 -40.45
CA ALA A 58 74.13 -2.97 -39.43
C ALA A 58 73.28 -2.46 -38.23
N SER A 59 73.98 -1.95 -37.20
CA SER A 59 73.59 -0.94 -36.18
C SER A 59 72.73 -1.32 -34.95
N SER A 60 73.40 -1.22 -33.79
CA SER A 60 72.95 -1.14 -32.38
C SER A 60 72.06 0.08 -32.07
N PRO A 61 71.62 0.33 -30.81
CA PRO A 61 71.24 -0.54 -29.68
C PRO A 61 69.77 -0.31 -29.26
N SER A 62 69.20 -1.23 -28.47
CA SER A 62 67.88 -1.06 -27.84
C SER A 62 67.93 -0.11 -26.62
N PRO A 63 67.04 0.90 -26.52
CA PRO A 63 66.68 1.51 -25.25
C PRO A 63 65.37 0.90 -24.72
N SER A 64 65.40 0.47 -23.47
CA SER A 64 64.21 0.19 -22.66
C SER A 64 63.55 1.52 -22.28
N PRO A 65 62.24 1.74 -22.52
CA PRO A 65 61.58 2.95 -22.06
C PRO A 65 60.95 2.74 -20.68
N SER A 66 61.47 3.47 -19.70
CA SER A 66 60.77 3.89 -18.49
C SER A 66 60.12 5.26 -18.75
N SER A 67 58.79 5.40 -18.63
CA SER A 67 58.12 6.58 -18.07
C SER A 67 56.59 6.56 -18.27
N SER A 68 55.88 6.61 -17.13
CA SER A 68 54.65 7.37 -16.86
C SER A 68 53.57 7.52 -17.95
N SER A 69 52.42 6.87 -17.71
CA SER A 69 51.11 7.34 -18.19
C SER A 69 50.16 7.51 -16.99
N PRO A 70 49.33 8.57 -16.96
CA PRO A 70 48.65 9.05 -15.79
C PRO A 70 47.54 8.09 -15.34
N SER A 71 47.43 7.88 -14.04
CA SER A 71 46.27 7.26 -13.41
C SER A 71 44.99 7.99 -13.87
N PRO A 72 43.89 7.26 -14.15
CA PRO A 72 42.61 7.91 -14.42
C PRO A 72 42.27 8.81 -13.24
N PRO A 73 41.71 10.02 -13.47
CA PRO A 73 41.32 10.89 -12.38
C PRO A 73 40.39 10.11 -11.47
N LEU A 74 40.68 10.13 -10.16
CA LEU A 74 39.73 9.70 -9.13
C LEU A 74 38.38 10.27 -9.53
N SER A 75 37.44 9.39 -9.87
CA SER A 75 36.09 9.78 -10.18
C SER A 75 35.64 10.70 -9.07
N ALA A 76 35.28 11.93 -9.46
CA ALA A 76 34.78 12.95 -8.57
C ALA A 76 33.82 12.28 -7.58
N VAL A 77 34.07 12.50 -6.29
CA VAL A 77 33.10 12.24 -5.23
C VAL A 77 31.77 12.73 -5.77
N SER A 78 30.85 11.81 -6.06
CA SER A 78 29.52 12.19 -6.52
C SER A 78 29.01 13.18 -5.49
N SER A 79 28.78 14.43 -5.92
CA SER A 79 28.07 15.43 -5.12
C SER A 79 26.91 14.72 -4.43
N PRO A 80 26.74 14.85 -3.09
CA PRO A 80 25.72 14.11 -2.37
C PRO A 80 24.40 14.36 -3.11
N THR A 81 23.80 13.29 -3.64
CA THR A 81 22.51 13.38 -4.29
C THR A 81 21.56 14.04 -3.29
N SER A 82 21.02 15.20 -3.66
CA SER A 82 20.12 15.94 -2.79
C SER A 82 19.01 15.00 -2.36
N LYS A 83 18.82 14.85 -1.05
CA LYS A 83 17.79 13.97 -0.50
C LYS A 83 16.41 14.43 -0.96
N SER A 84 15.56 13.48 -1.30
CA SER A 84 14.19 13.76 -1.72
C SER A 84 13.30 14.08 -0.51
N VAL A 85 12.51 15.13 -0.64
CA VAL A 85 11.36 15.40 0.23
C VAL A 85 10.10 15.25 -0.62
N VAL A 86 9.34 14.18 -0.37
CA VAL A 86 8.12 13.84 -1.10
C VAL A 86 6.93 14.25 -0.24
N CYS A 87 6.07 15.15 -0.73
CA CYS A 87 4.97 15.69 0.06
C CYS A 87 3.63 15.37 -0.60
N TYR A 88 2.69 14.80 0.15
CA TYR A 88 1.35 14.49 -0.33
C TYR A 88 0.40 15.64 0.00
N TYR A 89 -0.43 16.02 -0.96
CA TYR A 89 -1.50 17.01 -0.82
C TYR A 89 -2.85 16.33 -1.04
N GLY A 90 -3.69 16.35 0.00
CA GLY A 90 -5.07 15.86 -0.07
C GLY A 90 -6.01 16.84 -0.75
N SER A 91 -6.53 16.50 -1.93
CA SER A 91 -7.45 17.40 -2.67
C SER A 91 -8.76 17.64 -1.92
N TRP A 92 -9.15 16.71 -1.05
CA TRP A 92 -10.32 16.82 -0.17
C TRP A 92 -10.22 17.98 0.84
N SER A 93 -9.01 18.51 1.10
CA SER A 93 -8.85 19.75 1.88
C SER A 93 -9.60 20.93 1.25
N GLY A 94 -9.92 20.85 -0.05
CA GLY A 94 -10.80 21.77 -0.77
C GLY A 94 -12.24 21.88 -0.25
N TYR A 95 -12.66 20.96 0.64
CA TYR A 95 -13.96 20.95 1.29
C TYR A 95 -13.94 21.42 2.75
N TRP A 96 -12.76 21.69 3.31
CA TRP A 96 -12.66 22.16 4.70
C TRP A 96 -13.12 23.62 4.81
N THR A 97 -13.39 24.06 6.05
CA THR A 97 -13.74 25.47 6.28
C THR A 97 -12.60 26.37 5.81
N THR A 98 -12.90 27.61 5.40
CA THR A 98 -11.89 28.50 4.82
C THR A 98 -10.71 28.79 5.76
N SER A 99 -10.89 28.69 7.09
CA SER A 99 -9.82 28.86 8.08
C SER A 99 -8.92 27.64 8.26
N ASP A 100 -9.39 26.47 7.82
CA ASP A 100 -8.72 25.17 7.99
C ASP A 100 -8.29 24.58 6.64
N GLN A 101 -8.75 25.12 5.51
CA GLN A 101 -8.34 24.76 4.17
C GLN A 101 -6.91 25.27 3.88
N LEU A 102 -6.06 24.41 3.31
CA LEU A 102 -4.80 24.81 2.68
C LEU A 102 -5.06 25.08 1.18
N PRO A 103 -5.08 26.35 0.72
CA PRO A 103 -5.13 26.64 -0.71
C PRO A 103 -3.88 26.10 -1.41
N ILE A 104 -4.04 25.59 -2.63
CA ILE A 104 -2.94 25.07 -3.45
C ILE A 104 -1.82 26.12 -3.59
N GLU A 105 -2.19 27.38 -3.81
CA GLU A 105 -1.26 28.51 -3.98
C GLU A 105 -0.45 28.81 -2.72
N ASN A 106 -0.90 28.36 -1.55
CA ASN A 106 -0.23 28.57 -0.28
C ASN A 106 0.74 27.43 0.09
N ILE A 107 0.88 26.42 -0.75
CA ILE A 107 1.87 25.36 -0.56
C ILE A 107 3.27 25.98 -0.71
N ASP A 108 4.08 25.89 0.34
CA ASP A 108 5.47 26.33 0.33
C ASP A 108 6.33 25.36 -0.48
N THR A 109 6.58 25.70 -1.74
CA THR A 109 7.32 24.86 -2.69
C THR A 109 8.80 24.71 -2.36
N SER A 110 9.34 25.46 -1.38
CA SER A 110 10.73 25.33 -0.93
C SER A 110 10.96 24.15 0.03
N LEU A 111 9.88 23.63 0.62
CA LEU A 111 9.92 22.52 1.58
C LEU A 111 10.04 21.16 0.89
N CYS A 112 9.51 21.04 -0.32
CA CYS A 112 9.33 19.77 -1.01
C CYS A 112 10.12 19.74 -2.33
N THR A 113 10.66 18.57 -2.67
CA THR A 113 11.27 18.30 -3.99
C THR A 113 10.26 17.69 -4.96
N HIS A 114 9.32 16.90 -4.41
CA HIS A 114 8.26 16.24 -5.13
C HIS A 114 6.94 16.54 -4.40
N LEU A 115 5.92 16.99 -5.12
CA LEU A 115 4.55 17.09 -4.62
C LEU A 115 3.67 16.03 -5.30
N ILE A 116 2.88 15.29 -4.53
CA ILE A 116 1.94 14.29 -5.03
C ILE A 116 0.52 14.80 -4.76
N TYR A 117 -0.23 15.05 -5.84
CA TYR A 117 -1.66 15.36 -5.75
C TYR A 117 -2.45 14.08 -5.50
N THR A 118 -3.28 14.04 -4.45
CA THR A 118 -4.04 12.84 -4.09
C THR A 118 -5.55 13.12 -4.12
N PHE A 119 -6.38 12.33 -4.80
CA PHE A 119 -6.07 11.17 -5.66
C PHE A 119 -6.78 11.24 -7.01
N ALA A 120 -6.23 10.54 -8.00
CA ALA A 120 -6.96 9.99 -9.13
C ALA A 120 -7.43 8.57 -8.79
N GLY A 121 -8.29 7.98 -9.63
CA GLY A 121 -8.83 6.64 -9.44
C GLY A 121 -8.90 5.84 -10.73
N LEU A 122 -9.39 4.60 -10.60
CA LEU A 122 -9.49 3.64 -11.69
C LEU A 122 -10.95 3.43 -12.11
N ASP A 123 -11.24 3.67 -13.39
CA ASP A 123 -12.57 3.41 -13.95
C ASP A 123 -12.80 1.94 -14.34
N SER A 124 -13.99 1.63 -14.84
CA SER A 124 -14.37 0.27 -15.25
C SER A 124 -13.63 -0.22 -16.48
N ASP A 125 -13.07 0.69 -17.29
CA ASP A 125 -12.37 0.39 -18.54
C ASP A 125 -10.85 0.28 -18.30
N SER A 126 -10.43 0.21 -17.03
CA SER A 126 -9.02 0.20 -16.62
C SER A 126 -8.25 1.46 -17.01
N LYS A 127 -8.91 2.62 -17.03
CA LYS A 127 -8.27 3.91 -17.28
C LYS A 127 -8.18 4.74 -16.01
N ILE A 128 -7.11 5.53 -15.90
CA ILE A 128 -7.01 6.57 -14.88
C ILE A 128 -8.06 7.65 -15.13
N LYS A 129 -8.67 8.15 -14.05
CA LYS A 129 -9.61 9.27 -14.08
C LYS A 129 -9.54 10.13 -12.83
N SER A 130 -10.07 11.34 -12.92
CA SER A 130 -10.42 12.12 -11.73
C SER A 130 -11.55 11.43 -10.96
N ILE A 131 -11.40 11.34 -9.64
CA ILE A 131 -12.45 10.87 -8.72
C ILE A 131 -13.29 12.04 -8.18
N ASP A 132 -12.80 13.27 -8.31
CA ASP A 132 -13.53 14.49 -7.95
C ASP A 132 -13.40 15.58 -9.01
N PRO A 133 -14.14 15.46 -10.13
CA PRO A 133 -14.09 16.43 -11.21
C PRO A 133 -14.40 17.87 -10.79
N SER A 134 -15.15 18.06 -9.70
CA SER A 134 -15.58 19.37 -9.22
C SER A 134 -14.44 20.18 -8.60
N ILE A 135 -13.43 19.50 -8.06
CA ILE A 135 -12.19 20.12 -7.56
C ILE A 135 -11.11 20.06 -8.63
N ASP A 136 -10.95 18.90 -9.25
CA ASP A 136 -9.77 18.54 -10.03
C ASP A 136 -9.70 19.23 -11.40
N LEU A 137 -10.81 19.24 -12.14
CA LEU A 137 -10.85 19.65 -13.54
C LEU A 137 -11.07 21.14 -13.72
N ASP A 138 -10.76 21.65 -14.90
CA ASP A 138 -10.95 23.05 -15.26
C ASP A 138 -12.43 23.44 -15.41
N GLN A 139 -12.67 24.75 -15.47
CA GLN A 139 -13.98 25.31 -15.78
C GLN A 139 -14.44 24.87 -17.19
N PRO A 140 -15.76 24.66 -17.42
CA PRO A 140 -16.87 24.90 -16.49
C PRO A 140 -17.14 23.75 -15.50
N VAL A 141 -16.31 22.69 -15.49
CA VAL A 141 -16.57 21.48 -14.69
C VAL A 141 -16.15 21.65 -13.24
N GLY A 142 -14.97 22.19 -12.98
CA GLY A 142 -14.40 22.23 -11.64
C GLY A 142 -13.50 23.43 -11.33
N LYS A 143 -12.82 23.35 -10.19
CA LYS A 143 -11.99 24.43 -9.61
C LYS A 143 -10.53 24.41 -10.07
N ALA A 144 -10.23 23.72 -11.18
CA ALA A 144 -8.92 23.69 -11.81
C ALA A 144 -7.80 23.14 -10.90
N GLY A 145 -8.10 22.23 -9.98
CA GLY A 145 -7.16 21.70 -8.99
C GLY A 145 -5.86 21.17 -9.60
N TYR A 146 -5.94 20.34 -10.64
CA TYR A 146 -4.74 19.81 -11.31
C TYR A 146 -3.91 20.93 -11.96
N ARG A 147 -4.55 21.85 -12.67
CA ARG A 147 -3.85 22.95 -13.35
C ARG A 147 -3.17 23.87 -12.35
N ARG A 148 -3.86 24.24 -11.27
CA ARG A 148 -3.33 25.09 -10.19
C ARG A 148 -2.17 24.42 -9.46
N PHE A 149 -2.26 23.12 -9.20
CA PHE A 149 -1.19 22.36 -8.55
C PHE A 149 0.06 22.29 -9.41
N ASN A 150 -0.08 21.99 -10.71
CA ASN A 150 1.07 21.95 -11.62
C ASN A 150 1.68 23.35 -11.87
N ALA A 151 0.90 24.43 -11.69
CA ALA A 151 1.40 25.80 -11.77
C ALA A 151 2.35 26.19 -10.62
N LEU A 152 2.42 25.40 -9.54
CA LEU A 152 3.42 25.59 -8.46
C LEU A 152 4.86 25.48 -8.98
N LYS A 153 5.08 24.78 -10.10
CA LYS A 153 6.39 24.73 -10.78
C LYS A 153 6.84 26.08 -11.31
N ASN A 154 5.94 27.06 -11.48
CA ASN A 154 6.30 28.41 -11.90
C ASN A 154 7.09 29.16 -10.81
N SER A 155 6.83 28.89 -9.52
CA SER A 155 7.60 29.46 -8.42
C SER A 155 8.84 28.65 -8.05
N ASN A 156 8.83 27.34 -8.34
CA ASN A 156 9.98 26.45 -8.17
C ASN A 156 10.14 25.53 -9.40
N PRO A 157 10.93 25.92 -10.42
CA PRO A 157 11.10 25.13 -11.65
C PRO A 157 11.77 23.75 -11.46
N GLN A 158 12.43 23.52 -10.32
CA GLN A 158 13.03 22.21 -10.00
C GLN A 158 12.02 21.23 -9.40
N LEU A 159 10.87 21.73 -8.94
CA LEU A 159 9.83 20.92 -8.32
C LEU A 159 9.25 19.90 -9.31
N LYS A 160 9.04 18.68 -8.83
CA LYS A 160 8.31 17.64 -9.56
C LYS A 160 6.91 17.48 -9.02
N THR A 161 5.90 17.49 -9.88
CA THR A 161 4.50 17.26 -9.51
C THR A 161 4.05 15.92 -10.04
N LEU A 162 3.55 15.03 -9.18
CA LEU A 162 3.03 13.72 -9.55
C LEU A 162 1.54 13.62 -9.20
N ILE A 163 0.83 12.72 -9.88
CA ILE A 163 -0.54 12.33 -9.52
C ILE A 163 -0.50 10.98 -8.78
N GLY A 164 -1.07 10.93 -7.59
CA GLY A 164 -1.30 9.68 -6.86
C GLY A 164 -2.57 9.01 -7.35
N ILE A 165 -2.53 7.70 -7.59
CA ILE A 165 -3.72 6.89 -7.92
C ILE A 165 -3.91 5.77 -6.88
N GLY A 166 -5.15 5.58 -6.43
CA GLY A 166 -5.52 4.58 -5.42
C GLY A 166 -5.86 5.22 -4.08
N GLY A 167 -5.10 4.87 -3.06
CA GLY A 167 -5.39 5.21 -1.67
C GLY A 167 -6.45 4.30 -1.05
N TRP A 168 -6.57 4.39 0.27
CA TRP A 168 -7.45 3.52 1.06
C TRP A 168 -8.89 3.40 0.51
N ASN A 169 -9.52 4.50 0.11
CA ASN A 169 -10.95 4.54 -0.26
C ASN A 169 -11.27 3.94 -1.63
N GLU A 170 -10.30 3.83 -2.54
CA GLU A 170 -10.50 3.20 -3.85
C GLU A 170 -10.59 1.67 -3.76
N GLY A 171 -10.09 1.08 -2.68
CA GLY A 171 -10.06 -0.38 -2.49
C GLY A 171 -8.99 -1.08 -3.36
N SER A 172 -9.03 -2.42 -3.37
CA SER A 172 -8.00 -3.23 -4.05
C SER A 172 -8.53 -4.06 -5.23
N LEU A 173 -9.81 -4.44 -5.22
CA LEU A 173 -10.38 -5.39 -6.18
C LEU A 173 -10.21 -4.97 -7.67
N ARG A 174 -10.45 -3.70 -8.00
CA ARG A 174 -10.30 -3.20 -9.38
C ARG A 174 -8.84 -3.17 -9.82
N TYR A 175 -7.93 -2.83 -8.91
CA TYR A 175 -6.50 -2.83 -9.16
C TYR A 175 -5.98 -4.25 -9.38
N SER A 176 -6.41 -5.22 -8.58
CA SER A 176 -6.13 -6.65 -8.77
C SER A 176 -6.63 -7.15 -10.14
N SER A 177 -7.86 -6.78 -10.52
CA SER A 177 -8.44 -7.15 -11.81
C SER A 177 -7.68 -6.54 -12.99
N MET A 178 -7.30 -5.26 -12.90
CA MET A 178 -6.52 -4.59 -13.94
C MET A 178 -5.09 -5.16 -14.04
N ALA A 179 -4.42 -5.35 -12.91
CA ALA A 179 -3.04 -5.85 -12.87
C ALA A 179 -2.92 -7.30 -13.37
N SER A 180 -3.91 -8.15 -13.13
CA SER A 180 -3.88 -9.55 -13.57
C SER A 180 -4.03 -9.72 -15.09
N ASN A 181 -4.59 -8.74 -15.81
CA ASN A 181 -4.88 -8.84 -17.23
C ASN A 181 -3.94 -7.97 -18.09
N TYR A 182 -3.18 -8.59 -19.01
CA TYR A 182 -2.23 -7.88 -19.88
C TYR A 182 -2.87 -6.72 -20.66
N THR A 183 -4.01 -6.95 -21.31
CA THR A 183 -4.69 -5.92 -22.10
C THR A 183 -5.15 -4.76 -21.22
N ALA A 184 -5.70 -5.06 -20.04
CA ALA A 184 -6.12 -4.04 -19.08
C ALA A 184 -4.93 -3.19 -18.58
N ARG A 185 -3.78 -3.82 -18.28
CA ARG A 185 -2.55 -3.09 -17.92
C ARG A 185 -2.06 -2.18 -19.04
N ARG A 186 -2.12 -2.62 -20.30
CA ARG A 186 -1.74 -1.78 -21.45
C ARG A 186 -2.67 -0.59 -21.64
N ILE A 187 -3.98 -0.79 -21.47
CA ILE A 187 -4.97 0.30 -21.50
C ILE A 187 -4.67 1.29 -20.38
N PHE A 188 -4.45 0.79 -19.17
CA PHE A 188 -4.10 1.60 -18.01
C PHE A 188 -2.84 2.43 -18.25
N ALA A 189 -1.71 1.80 -18.60
CA ALA A 189 -0.45 2.48 -18.82
C ALA A 189 -0.55 3.55 -19.93
N SER A 190 -1.26 3.26 -21.02
CA SER A 190 -1.49 4.23 -22.10
C SER A 190 -2.37 5.39 -21.63
N SER A 191 -3.42 5.11 -20.85
CA SER A 191 -4.28 6.16 -20.28
C SER A 191 -3.53 7.06 -19.30
N VAL A 192 -2.59 6.50 -18.53
CA VAL A 192 -1.72 7.26 -17.62
C VAL A 192 -0.86 8.24 -18.41
N ALA A 193 -0.18 7.80 -19.48
CA ALA A 193 0.59 8.72 -20.31
C ALA A 193 -0.24 9.89 -20.84
N SER A 194 -1.43 9.61 -21.36
CA SER A 194 -2.35 10.65 -21.85
C SER A 194 -2.79 11.59 -20.73
N PHE A 195 -3.07 11.07 -19.54
CA PHE A 195 -3.49 11.86 -18.38
C PHE A 195 -2.37 12.80 -17.90
N LEU A 196 -1.14 12.29 -17.77
CA LEU A 196 0.03 13.08 -17.38
C LEU A 196 0.30 14.20 -18.38
N GLU A 197 0.23 13.91 -19.68
CA GLU A 197 0.46 14.87 -20.75
C GLU A 197 -0.62 15.96 -20.81
N THR A 198 -1.88 15.57 -20.59
CA THR A 198 -3.03 16.49 -20.56
C THR A 198 -2.95 17.44 -19.38
N HIS A 199 -2.66 16.92 -18.18
CA HIS A 199 -2.69 17.70 -16.95
C HIS A 199 -1.33 18.24 -16.50
N LYS A 200 -0.26 17.99 -17.27
CA LYS A 200 1.10 18.53 -17.06
C LYS A 200 1.81 18.04 -15.79
N PHE A 201 1.49 16.82 -15.36
CA PHE A 201 2.22 16.13 -14.28
C PHE A 201 3.54 15.54 -14.80
N ASP A 202 4.56 15.47 -13.94
CA ASP A 202 5.88 14.92 -14.22
C ASP A 202 5.98 13.41 -13.90
N GLY A 203 4.92 12.79 -13.38
CA GLY A 203 4.90 11.37 -13.08
C GLY A 203 3.68 10.90 -12.32
N ILE A 204 3.70 9.62 -11.95
CA ILE A 204 2.62 8.92 -11.23
C ILE A 204 3.15 8.27 -9.95
N ASP A 205 2.36 8.33 -8.88
CA ASP A 205 2.56 7.55 -7.66
C ASP A 205 1.46 6.49 -7.54
N LEU A 206 1.85 5.21 -7.49
CA LEU A 206 0.92 4.10 -7.30
C LEU A 206 0.69 3.85 -5.81
N ALA A 207 -0.50 4.20 -5.32
CA ALA A 207 -0.95 3.95 -3.96
C ALA A 207 -1.97 2.79 -3.94
N TRP A 208 -1.63 1.64 -4.52
CA TRP A 208 -2.47 0.44 -4.46
C TRP A 208 -2.40 -0.17 -3.05
N GLU A 209 -3.49 -0.05 -2.30
CA GLU A 209 -3.60 -0.54 -0.91
C GLU A 209 -4.59 -1.71 -0.76
N TYR A 210 -4.13 -2.97 -0.75
CA TYR A 210 -2.79 -3.44 -1.09
C TYR A 210 -2.90 -4.65 -2.03
N PRO A 211 -1.91 -4.90 -2.91
CA PRO A 211 -1.79 -6.17 -3.63
C PRO A 211 -1.97 -7.34 -2.65
N SER A 212 -2.75 -8.36 -3.02
CA SER A 212 -3.08 -9.56 -2.21
C SER A 212 -3.97 -9.34 -0.97
N ALA A 213 -4.40 -8.10 -0.71
CA ALA A 213 -5.27 -7.77 0.42
C ALA A 213 -6.53 -7.03 -0.05
N ARG A 214 -7.52 -6.90 0.85
CA ARG A 214 -8.74 -6.09 0.64
C ARG A 214 -9.52 -6.46 -0.63
N GLY A 215 -9.63 -7.76 -0.89
CA GLY A 215 -10.28 -8.32 -2.08
C GLY A 215 -9.34 -8.59 -3.26
N GLY A 216 -8.03 -8.39 -3.08
CA GLY A 216 -7.00 -8.79 -4.03
C GLY A 216 -6.70 -10.29 -4.04
N SER A 217 -5.87 -10.72 -4.98
CA SER A 217 -5.45 -12.11 -5.19
C SER A 217 -3.99 -12.35 -4.78
N PRO A 218 -3.57 -13.57 -4.39
CA PRO A 218 -2.15 -13.87 -4.15
C PRO A 218 -1.24 -13.59 -5.37
N GLN A 219 -1.78 -13.71 -6.58
CA GLN A 219 -1.07 -13.43 -7.83
C GLN A 219 -0.78 -11.93 -8.04
N ASP A 220 -1.43 -11.06 -7.26
CA ASP A 220 -1.22 -9.61 -7.31
C ASP A 220 0.24 -9.25 -7.12
N LYS A 221 1.02 -10.04 -6.38
CA LYS A 221 2.47 -9.83 -6.20
C LYS A 221 3.22 -9.80 -7.52
N GLN A 222 2.98 -10.78 -8.40
CA GLN A 222 3.61 -10.83 -9.72
C GLN A 222 2.92 -9.87 -10.70
N SER A 223 1.60 -9.74 -10.61
CA SER A 223 0.83 -8.81 -11.44
C SER A 223 1.23 -7.35 -11.20
N TYR A 224 1.62 -6.99 -9.98
CA TYR A 224 2.09 -5.64 -9.68
C TYR A 224 3.43 -5.35 -10.36
N VAL A 225 4.35 -6.31 -10.37
CA VAL A 225 5.60 -6.20 -11.14
C VAL A 225 5.32 -6.05 -12.64
N ALA A 226 4.40 -6.84 -13.18
CA ALA A 226 4.01 -6.75 -14.58
C ALA A 226 3.40 -5.39 -14.93
N LEU A 227 2.61 -4.81 -14.02
CA LEU A 227 2.07 -3.45 -14.14
C LEU A 227 3.18 -2.39 -14.15
N LEU A 228 4.14 -2.47 -13.24
CA LEU A 228 5.27 -1.53 -13.20
C LEU A 228 6.10 -1.59 -14.48
N ARG A 229 6.34 -2.79 -15.00
CA ARG A 229 7.03 -2.98 -16.29
C ARG A 229 6.27 -2.33 -17.45
N ASP A 230 4.96 -2.61 -17.55
CA ASP A 230 4.13 -2.07 -18.62
C ASP A 230 4.02 -0.53 -18.54
N LEU A 231 4.05 0.05 -17.33
CA LEU A 231 4.16 1.50 -17.13
C LEU A 231 5.53 2.03 -17.57
N VAL A 232 6.62 1.36 -17.22
CA VAL A 232 7.98 1.76 -17.63
C VAL A 232 8.10 1.88 -19.14
N GLU A 233 7.58 0.90 -19.89
CA GLU A 233 7.61 0.89 -21.35
C GLU A 233 6.93 2.13 -21.96
N VAL A 234 5.87 2.63 -21.34
CA VAL A 234 5.10 3.77 -21.85
C VAL A 234 5.62 5.11 -21.32
N LEU A 235 6.04 5.16 -20.06
CA LEU A 235 6.30 6.40 -19.33
C LEU A 235 7.76 6.83 -19.36
N LYS A 236 8.72 5.88 -19.31
CA LYS A 236 10.16 6.22 -19.29
C LYS A 236 10.66 6.86 -20.59
N PRO A 237 10.22 6.47 -21.80
CA PRO A 237 10.59 7.18 -23.03
C PRO A 237 10.15 8.65 -23.05
N LYS A 238 9.12 9.01 -22.26
CA LYS A 238 8.62 10.38 -22.07
C LYS A 238 9.21 11.08 -20.84
N ASN A 239 10.20 10.46 -20.19
CA ASN A 239 10.88 10.97 -19.00
C ASN A 239 9.96 11.21 -17.78
N TYR A 240 8.88 10.44 -17.66
CA TYR A 240 8.01 10.50 -16.48
C TYR A 240 8.55 9.69 -15.30
N LEU A 241 8.30 10.19 -14.09
CA LEU A 241 8.58 9.49 -12.84
C LEU A 241 7.52 8.44 -12.55
N ILE A 242 7.94 7.33 -11.95
CA ILE A 242 7.09 6.25 -11.46
C ILE A 242 7.51 5.95 -10.02
N THR A 243 6.65 6.30 -9.08
CA THR A 243 6.85 6.02 -7.65
C THR A 243 5.72 5.15 -7.13
N ALA A 244 5.90 4.58 -5.94
CA ALA A 244 4.84 3.83 -5.28
C ALA A 244 4.81 4.12 -3.79
N SER A 245 3.60 4.27 -3.26
CA SER A 245 3.30 4.28 -1.84
C SER A 245 3.07 2.83 -1.38
N VAL A 246 3.89 2.36 -0.44
CA VAL A 246 3.96 0.93 -0.06
C VAL A 246 3.80 0.74 1.45
N SER A 247 3.30 -0.43 1.83
CA SER A 247 3.02 -0.75 3.23
C SER A 247 4.28 -0.85 4.10
N ALA A 248 4.13 -0.46 5.36
CA ALA A 248 5.09 -0.74 6.42
C ALA A 248 4.92 -2.12 7.09
N ASN A 249 3.80 -2.80 6.83
CA ASN A 249 3.45 -4.05 7.50
C ASN A 249 4.14 -5.25 6.84
N LYS A 250 4.94 -6.00 7.62
CA LYS A 250 5.68 -7.19 7.18
C LYS A 250 4.82 -8.19 6.39
N LEU A 251 3.61 -8.47 6.86
CA LEU A 251 2.72 -9.45 6.23
C LEU A 251 2.29 -9.00 4.83
N VAL A 252 1.97 -7.71 4.69
CA VAL A 252 1.62 -7.10 3.39
C VAL A 252 2.83 -7.07 2.47
N ILE A 253 4.02 -6.77 3.01
CA ILE A 253 5.26 -6.78 2.23
C ILE A 253 5.53 -8.18 1.66
N ASP A 254 5.39 -9.21 2.49
CA ASP A 254 5.64 -10.59 2.08
C ASP A 254 4.66 -11.08 1.02
N SER A 255 3.36 -10.80 1.21
CA SER A 255 2.32 -11.29 0.32
C SER A 255 2.16 -10.46 -0.95
N GLY A 256 2.40 -9.15 -0.89
CA GLY A 256 2.05 -8.21 -1.96
C GLY A 256 3.23 -7.70 -2.80
N TYR A 257 4.48 -7.77 -2.32
CA TYR A 257 5.61 -7.10 -2.98
C TYR A 257 6.77 -8.05 -3.34
N ASP A 258 7.14 -8.05 -4.63
CA ASP A 258 8.44 -8.56 -5.09
C ASP A 258 9.43 -7.40 -5.09
N VAL A 259 9.97 -7.10 -3.90
CA VAL A 259 10.73 -5.88 -3.60
C VAL A 259 11.89 -5.64 -4.58
N PRO A 260 12.77 -6.62 -4.90
CA PRO A 260 13.87 -6.39 -5.85
C PRO A 260 13.37 -6.00 -7.24
N LYS A 261 12.38 -6.72 -7.77
CA LYS A 261 11.85 -6.42 -9.12
C LYS A 261 11.07 -5.11 -9.17
N MET A 262 10.33 -4.77 -8.12
CA MET A 262 9.67 -3.46 -8.04
C MET A 262 10.70 -2.33 -8.06
N ALA A 263 11.82 -2.49 -7.34
CA ALA A 263 12.87 -1.50 -7.27
C ALA A 263 13.61 -1.27 -8.60
N GLU A 264 13.60 -2.22 -9.53
CA GLU A 264 14.11 -2.03 -10.89
C GLU A 264 13.31 -0.98 -11.66
N TYR A 265 11.98 -0.94 -11.46
CA TYR A 265 11.07 -0.08 -12.23
C TYR A 265 10.72 1.24 -11.55
N LEU A 266 10.76 1.30 -10.23
CA LEU A 266 10.40 2.49 -9.46
C LEU A 266 11.58 3.45 -9.31
N ASP A 267 11.33 4.76 -9.40
CA ASP A 267 12.33 5.79 -9.09
C ASP A 267 12.49 5.95 -7.58
N LEU A 268 11.37 6.00 -6.86
CA LEU A 268 11.30 6.12 -5.41
C LEU A 268 10.25 5.15 -4.85
N ILE A 269 10.52 4.64 -3.65
CA ILE A 269 9.65 3.74 -2.88
C ILE A 269 9.27 4.46 -1.59
N ASN A 270 8.03 4.95 -1.53
CA ASN A 270 7.49 5.72 -0.41
C ASN A 270 6.90 4.77 0.63
N VAL A 271 7.69 4.41 1.65
CA VAL A 271 7.25 3.50 2.71
C VAL A 271 6.38 4.26 3.71
N LEU A 272 5.09 3.93 3.79
CA LEU A 272 4.13 4.56 4.70
C LEU A 272 4.35 4.05 6.13
N ALA A 273 5.42 4.51 6.80
CA ALA A 273 5.87 4.05 8.12
C ALA A 273 5.07 4.66 9.28
N PHE A 274 3.76 4.54 9.19
CA PHE A 274 2.76 4.98 10.16
C PHE A 274 1.54 4.06 10.08
N ASP A 275 0.54 4.32 10.92
CA ASP A 275 -0.64 3.44 11.10
C ASP A 275 -0.28 2.03 11.58
N PHE A 276 0.79 1.93 12.37
CA PHE A 276 1.16 0.72 13.09
C PHE A 276 0.11 0.36 14.15
N HIS A 277 -0.43 1.38 14.82
CA HIS A 277 -1.41 1.26 15.89
C HIS A 277 -2.53 2.29 15.71
N GLY A 278 -3.75 1.95 16.12
CA GLY A 278 -4.90 2.84 16.02
C GLY A 278 -6.17 2.27 16.62
N GLY A 279 -7.26 3.04 16.61
CA GLY A 279 -8.51 2.71 17.29
C GLY A 279 -9.22 1.41 16.85
N TRP A 280 -8.68 0.71 15.86
CA TRP A 280 -9.07 -0.66 15.50
C TRP A 280 -8.54 -1.72 16.49
N GLU A 281 -7.65 -1.34 17.41
CA GLU A 281 -7.11 -2.21 18.46
C GLU A 281 -7.83 -2.00 19.81
N GLY A 282 -7.80 -3.03 20.66
CA GLY A 282 -8.35 -2.98 22.03
C GLY A 282 -7.45 -2.31 23.07
N LYS A 283 -6.34 -1.69 22.64
CA LYS A 283 -5.37 -1.03 23.52
C LYS A 283 -4.74 0.18 22.82
N THR A 284 -4.32 1.17 23.59
CA THR A 284 -3.62 2.36 23.07
C THR A 284 -2.25 1.99 22.53
N GLY A 285 -1.85 2.65 21.45
CA GLY A 285 -0.54 2.52 20.83
C GLY A 285 -0.16 3.79 20.10
N HIS A 286 1.14 3.97 19.84
CA HIS A 286 1.62 5.09 19.04
C HIS A 286 1.64 4.68 17.56
N HIS A 287 0.98 5.41 16.67
CA HIS A 287 0.80 4.95 15.28
C HIS A 287 2.08 4.99 14.42
N SER A 288 3.11 5.72 14.83
CA SER A 288 4.40 5.80 14.13
C SER A 288 5.57 5.79 15.13
N PRO A 289 5.80 4.73 15.91
CA PRO A 289 6.91 4.69 16.86
C PRO A 289 8.23 4.47 16.12
N LEU A 290 9.31 5.18 16.49
CA LEU A 290 10.60 5.01 15.82
C LEU A 290 11.19 3.62 16.15
N PHE A 291 11.13 3.22 17.41
CA PHE A 291 11.50 1.87 17.88
C PHE A 291 10.35 1.24 18.67
N GLY A 292 10.33 -0.09 18.73
CA GLY A 292 9.49 -0.83 19.67
C GLY A 292 10.04 -0.78 21.10
N LYS A 293 9.26 -1.29 22.05
CA LYS A 293 9.66 -1.48 23.44
C LYS A 293 10.25 -2.87 23.64
N SER A 294 11.13 -3.00 24.63
CA SER A 294 11.66 -4.31 25.05
C SER A 294 10.57 -5.27 25.56
N ALA A 295 9.45 -4.73 26.05
CA ALA A 295 8.31 -5.52 26.51
C ALA A 295 7.35 -5.93 25.37
N ASP A 296 7.52 -5.40 24.15
CA ASP A 296 6.64 -5.74 23.04
C ASP A 296 6.79 -7.21 22.66
N GLN A 297 5.66 -7.87 22.37
CA GLN A 297 5.59 -9.28 22.04
C GLN A 297 4.83 -9.48 20.73
N GLY A 298 5.11 -10.58 20.03
CA GLY A 298 4.41 -10.92 18.80
C GLY A 298 4.53 -9.82 17.75
N LEU A 299 3.40 -9.43 17.14
CA LEU A 299 3.38 -8.42 16.08
C LEU A 299 3.84 -7.04 16.56
N ASP A 300 3.60 -6.66 17.82
CA ASP A 300 3.98 -5.32 18.31
C ASP A 300 5.50 -5.09 18.21
N SER A 301 6.30 -6.15 18.37
CA SER A 301 7.76 -6.07 18.28
C SER A 301 8.27 -5.64 16.89
N ILE A 302 7.44 -5.79 15.86
CA ILE A 302 7.78 -5.48 14.46
C ILE A 302 7.02 -4.28 13.90
N LEU A 303 6.07 -3.71 14.66
CA LEU A 303 5.23 -2.58 14.25
C LEU A 303 5.88 -1.23 14.61
N ASN A 304 7.08 -0.99 14.07
CA ASN A 304 7.83 0.25 14.27
C ASN A 304 8.66 0.62 13.04
N VAL A 305 9.01 1.91 12.93
CA VAL A 305 9.74 2.47 11.79
C VAL A 305 11.07 1.75 11.56
N ASN A 306 11.84 1.53 12.64
CA ASN A 306 13.15 0.89 12.55
C ASN A 306 13.05 -0.51 11.93
N TYR A 307 12.18 -1.38 12.48
CA TYR A 307 11.97 -2.71 11.93
C TYR A 307 11.55 -2.66 10.46
N THR A 308 10.54 -1.85 10.12
CA THR A 308 10.02 -1.75 8.75
C THR A 308 11.12 -1.36 7.76
N ILE A 309 11.91 -0.32 8.05
CA ILE A 309 12.96 0.13 7.12
C ILE A 309 14.04 -0.92 6.95
N HIS A 310 14.48 -1.55 8.04
CA HIS A 310 15.43 -2.66 7.97
C HIS A 310 14.85 -3.85 7.19
N TYR A 311 13.56 -4.15 7.34
CA TYR A 311 12.91 -5.22 6.61
C TYR A 311 12.84 -4.93 5.11
N TRP A 312 12.49 -3.72 4.69
CA TRP A 312 12.53 -3.34 3.27
C TRP A 312 13.94 -3.49 2.67
N LEU A 313 14.98 -3.09 3.41
CA LEU A 313 16.37 -3.28 3.00
C LEU A 313 16.74 -4.77 2.90
N GLU A 314 16.37 -5.58 3.90
CA GLU A 314 16.58 -7.04 3.91
C GLU A 314 15.91 -7.72 2.71
N LYS A 315 14.71 -7.26 2.33
CA LYS A 315 13.98 -7.76 1.15
C LYS A 315 14.58 -7.30 -0.18
N GLY A 316 15.64 -6.49 -0.17
CA GLY A 316 16.41 -6.10 -1.35
C GLY A 316 16.06 -4.73 -1.93
N ALA A 317 15.36 -3.87 -1.18
CA ALA A 317 15.14 -2.49 -1.64
C ALA A 317 16.46 -1.70 -1.63
N PRO A 318 16.81 -0.99 -2.72
CA PRO A 318 17.96 -0.11 -2.75
C PRO A 318 17.79 1.04 -1.76
N VAL A 319 18.77 1.22 -0.87
CA VAL A 319 18.75 2.28 0.16
C VAL A 319 18.56 3.68 -0.44
N ASN A 320 19.14 3.92 -1.62
CA ASN A 320 19.06 5.18 -2.35
C ASN A 320 17.74 5.39 -3.12
N LYS A 321 16.77 4.48 -3.02
CA LYS A 321 15.39 4.65 -3.53
C LYS A 321 14.33 4.66 -2.43
N LEU A 322 14.67 4.24 -1.21
CA LEU A 322 13.73 4.20 -0.09
C LEU A 322 13.49 5.59 0.52
N ILE A 323 12.21 5.94 0.65
CA ILE A 323 11.73 7.16 1.27
C ILE A 323 11.00 6.78 2.56
N LEU A 324 11.41 7.37 3.69
CA LEU A 324 10.75 7.16 4.98
C LEU A 324 9.51 8.07 5.09
N GLY A 325 8.32 7.48 5.08
CA GLY A 325 7.06 8.19 5.29
C GLY A 325 6.87 8.64 6.75
N LEU A 326 6.48 9.89 6.92
CA LEU A 326 6.18 10.57 8.18
C LEU A 326 4.73 11.05 8.14
N ALA A 327 4.05 11.00 9.27
CA ALA A 327 2.64 11.34 9.38
C ALA A 327 2.43 12.65 10.16
N THR A 328 1.79 13.64 9.55
CA THR A 328 1.42 14.94 10.19
C THR A 328 0.06 14.86 10.89
N PHE A 329 -0.37 13.66 11.27
CA PHE A 329 -1.60 13.38 12.00
C PHE A 329 -1.30 12.42 13.14
N GLY A 330 -2.23 12.25 14.08
CA GLY A 330 -2.17 11.23 15.11
C GLY A 330 -3.37 10.30 15.08
N ARG A 331 -3.22 9.08 15.60
CA ARG A 331 -4.34 8.14 15.79
C ARG A 331 -4.86 8.21 17.20
N SER A 332 -6.19 8.14 17.34
CA SER A 332 -6.87 8.31 18.62
C SER A 332 -7.62 7.09 19.11
N PHE A 333 -7.76 7.02 20.43
CA PHE A 333 -8.41 5.94 21.15
C PHE A 333 -9.32 6.50 22.25
N ALA A 334 -10.46 5.84 22.48
CA ALA A 334 -11.27 6.07 23.67
C ALA A 334 -10.78 5.18 24.82
N ILE A 335 -10.13 5.79 25.83
CA ILE A 335 -9.68 5.10 27.06
C ILE A 335 -10.79 5.07 28.12
N LYS A 336 -10.78 4.05 28.97
CA LYS A 336 -11.83 3.84 29.99
C LYS A 336 -11.75 4.88 31.11
N ASN A 337 -10.56 5.06 31.65
CA ASN A 337 -10.28 5.97 32.74
C ASN A 337 -9.33 7.06 32.23
N PRO A 338 -9.60 8.35 32.47
CA PRO A 338 -8.71 9.44 32.09
C PRO A 338 -7.27 9.31 32.62
N ASP A 339 -7.11 8.63 33.75
CA ASP A 339 -5.81 8.41 34.39
C ASP A 339 -4.98 7.30 33.72
N ASP A 340 -5.58 6.47 32.85
CA ASP A 340 -4.90 5.41 32.09
C ASP A 340 -4.16 5.99 30.86
N CYS A 341 -3.44 7.09 31.07
CA CYS A 341 -2.67 7.74 30.02
C CYS A 341 -1.29 7.10 29.85
N PHE A 342 -1.23 5.92 29.25
CA PHE A 342 0.01 5.24 28.90
C PHE A 342 -0.18 4.33 27.68
N ILE A 343 0.91 3.91 27.05
CA ILE A 343 0.90 2.98 25.91
C ILE A 343 0.51 1.58 26.39
N GLY A 344 -0.48 0.97 25.74
CA GLY A 344 -1.03 -0.34 26.11
C GLY A 344 -2.22 -0.28 27.06
N ALA A 345 -2.70 0.91 27.42
CA ALA A 345 -3.93 1.09 28.18
C ALA A 345 -5.14 0.51 27.41
N LYS A 346 -6.11 -0.09 28.11
CA LYS A 346 -7.30 -0.67 27.47
C LYS A 346 -8.13 0.41 26.77
N ALA A 347 -8.51 0.14 25.52
CA ALA A 347 -9.33 1.02 24.69
C ALA A 347 -10.46 0.22 24.02
N PHE A 348 -11.58 0.87 23.72
CA PHE A 348 -12.77 0.17 23.21
C PHE A 348 -13.07 0.43 21.74
N LYS A 349 -12.76 1.63 21.25
CA LYS A 349 -13.11 2.15 19.91
C LYS A 349 -12.15 3.31 19.57
N PRO A 350 -12.08 3.74 18.28
CA PRO A 350 -11.52 5.04 17.98
C PRO A 350 -12.26 6.11 18.77
N SER A 351 -11.54 7.11 19.28
CA SER A 351 -12.21 8.19 20.00
C SER A 351 -13.12 8.96 19.04
N HIS A 352 -14.35 9.19 19.47
CA HIS A 352 -15.30 10.02 18.76
C HIS A 352 -15.38 11.37 19.48
N ASN A 353 -14.71 12.40 18.95
CA ASN A 353 -15.04 13.78 19.25
C ASN A 353 -14.27 14.73 18.33
N ASP A 354 -14.79 14.98 17.15
CA ASP A 354 -15.10 16.36 16.72
C ASP A 354 -15.80 16.35 15.37
N THR A 355 -16.73 17.28 15.19
CA THR A 355 -17.46 17.51 13.93
C THR A 355 -16.57 17.98 12.77
N ASN A 356 -15.27 18.18 13.02
CA ASN A 356 -14.30 18.73 12.08
C ASN A 356 -13.15 17.77 11.73
N THR A 357 -13.13 16.53 12.24
CA THR A 357 -12.13 15.53 11.82
C THR A 357 -12.62 14.81 10.56
N PRO A 358 -11.88 14.86 9.43
CA PRO A 358 -12.28 14.19 8.18
C PRO A 358 -12.36 12.66 8.30
N GLU A 359 -11.65 12.08 9.28
CA GLU A 359 -11.55 10.64 9.51
C GLU A 359 -11.71 10.33 11.00
N ILE A 360 -12.64 9.42 11.33
CA ILE A 360 -12.85 8.95 12.71
C ILE A 360 -11.58 8.28 13.20
N GLY A 361 -11.13 8.64 14.41
CA GLY A 361 -9.91 8.07 14.98
C GLY A 361 -8.61 8.73 14.52
N SER A 362 -8.69 9.88 13.82
CA SER A 362 -7.52 10.61 13.32
C SER A 362 -7.66 12.10 13.58
N TYR A 363 -6.57 12.75 13.98
CA TYR A 363 -6.49 14.21 14.14
C TYR A 363 -5.26 14.75 13.43
N GLY A 364 -5.43 15.77 12.58
CA GLY A 364 -4.31 16.49 11.99
C GLY A 364 -3.49 17.21 13.07
N PHE A 365 -2.18 17.39 12.86
CA PHE A 365 -1.33 18.08 13.81
C PHE A 365 -1.81 19.51 14.09
N ASN A 366 -2.33 20.21 13.07
CA ASN A 366 -3.01 21.51 13.23
C ASN A 366 -4.15 21.48 14.27
N GLN A 367 -4.93 20.40 14.32
CA GLN A 367 -5.99 20.19 15.31
C GLN A 367 -5.40 19.86 16.68
N ILE A 368 -4.44 18.92 16.73
CA ILE A 368 -3.78 18.50 17.97
C ILE A 368 -3.14 19.70 18.67
N CYS A 369 -2.35 20.50 17.95
CA CYS A 369 -1.69 21.66 18.53
C CYS A 369 -2.68 22.77 18.93
N SER A 370 -3.79 22.93 18.19
CA SER A 370 -4.86 23.85 18.58
C SER A 370 -5.52 23.42 19.89
N MET A 371 -5.90 22.14 20.02
CA MET A 371 -6.48 21.59 21.24
C MET A 371 -5.54 21.71 22.45
N GLN A 372 -4.24 21.52 22.25
CA GLN A 372 -3.22 21.64 23.30
C GLN A 372 -2.92 23.07 23.73
N ARG A 373 -3.16 24.06 22.87
CA ARG A 373 -3.09 25.48 23.26
C ARG A 373 -4.32 25.93 24.04
N ASN A 374 -5.48 25.40 23.69
CA ASN A 374 -6.77 25.83 24.25
C ASN A 374 -7.13 25.12 25.56
N ALA A 375 -6.43 24.03 25.91
CA ALA A 375 -6.66 23.31 27.15
C ALA A 375 -5.37 22.65 27.66
N LYS A 376 -5.34 22.30 28.94
CA LYS A 376 -4.25 21.51 29.53
C LYS A 376 -4.41 20.04 29.17
N TRP A 377 -3.38 19.44 28.58
CA TRP A 377 -3.30 18.01 28.24
C TRP A 377 -2.23 17.31 29.07
N ASN A 378 -2.43 16.03 29.35
CA ASN A 378 -1.37 15.16 29.85
C ASN A 378 -0.53 14.68 28.67
N ILE A 379 0.56 15.39 28.37
CA ILE A 379 1.48 15.06 27.27
C ILE A 379 2.65 14.26 27.85
N GLN A 380 2.89 13.08 27.30
CA GLN A 380 3.98 12.19 27.69
C GLN A 380 4.80 11.80 26.48
N ARG A 381 6.05 11.40 26.73
CA ARG A 381 6.95 10.88 25.70
C ARG A 381 7.62 9.62 26.23
N ASP A 382 7.46 8.54 25.49
CA ASP A 382 8.15 7.29 25.78
C ASP A 382 9.58 7.34 25.23
N SER A 383 10.57 6.96 26.04
CA SER A 383 11.99 7.00 25.67
C SER A 383 12.37 5.99 24.59
N ASN A 384 11.59 4.94 24.37
CA ASN A 384 11.81 3.97 23.29
C ASN A 384 11.15 4.45 21.99
N LEU A 385 9.89 4.88 22.07
CA LEU A 385 9.13 5.27 20.88
C LEU A 385 9.67 6.55 20.24
N LEU A 386 10.30 7.41 21.05
CA LEU A 386 10.85 8.73 20.67
C LEU A 386 9.82 9.68 20.05
N ALA A 387 8.55 9.49 20.37
CA ALA A 387 7.42 10.30 19.92
C ALA A 387 6.43 10.55 21.07
N PRO A 388 5.68 11.66 21.06
CA PRO A 388 4.73 11.97 22.11
C PRO A 388 3.41 11.19 21.98
N PHE A 389 2.72 11.07 23.10
CA PHE A 389 1.29 10.82 23.12
C PHE A 389 0.66 11.77 24.14
N ALA A 390 -0.62 12.06 23.97
CA ALA A 390 -1.33 12.97 24.86
C ALA A 390 -2.70 12.43 25.22
N CYS A 391 -3.12 12.68 26.46
CA CYS A 391 -4.47 12.39 26.91
C CYS A 391 -5.15 13.60 27.51
N LYS A 392 -6.45 13.67 27.31
CA LYS A 392 -7.35 14.60 27.98
C LYS A 392 -8.72 13.93 28.07
N ASP A 393 -9.30 13.91 29.26
CA ASP A 393 -10.53 13.17 29.53
C ASP A 393 -10.38 11.71 29.04
N ASN A 394 -11.34 11.17 28.29
CA ASN A 394 -11.27 9.80 27.76
C ASN A 394 -10.57 9.71 26.38
N LEU A 395 -9.93 10.78 25.92
CA LEU A 395 -9.27 10.83 24.61
C LEU A 395 -7.77 10.63 24.78
N PHE A 396 -7.24 9.59 24.13
CA PHE A 396 -5.81 9.36 23.93
C PHE A 396 -5.46 9.62 22.46
N ILE A 397 -4.33 10.29 22.20
CA ILE A 397 -3.80 10.49 20.84
C ILE A 397 -2.30 10.18 20.84
N GLY A 398 -1.87 9.22 20.01
CA GLY A 398 -0.47 9.03 19.65
C GLY A 398 -0.16 9.77 18.36
N TYR A 399 0.78 10.72 18.40
CA TYR A 399 1.04 11.66 17.32
C TYR A 399 2.52 12.06 17.28
N ASP A 400 2.93 12.66 16.18
CA ASP A 400 4.26 13.21 16.05
C ASP A 400 4.32 14.72 16.27
N ASP A 401 5.43 15.20 16.84
CA ASP A 401 5.73 16.63 16.99
C ASP A 401 7.05 17.00 16.30
N ARG A 402 7.47 18.27 16.45
CA ARG A 402 8.69 18.79 15.78
C ARG A 402 9.93 17.98 16.14
N ASP A 403 10.03 17.50 17.38
CA ASP A 403 11.18 16.76 17.85
C ASP A 403 11.18 15.33 17.27
N SER A 404 10.04 14.64 17.27
CA SER A 404 9.97 13.29 16.68
C SER A 404 10.11 13.32 15.16
N PHE A 405 9.58 14.34 14.47
CA PHE A 405 9.79 14.56 13.03
C PHE A 405 11.25 14.77 12.69
N ALA A 406 11.94 15.64 13.43
CA ALA A 406 13.36 15.85 13.25
C ALA A 406 14.14 14.54 13.52
N LEU A 407 13.86 13.83 14.61
CA LEU A 407 14.53 12.56 14.91
C LEU A 407 14.36 11.49 13.83
N LYS A 408 13.15 11.33 13.27
CA LYS A 408 12.89 10.38 12.18
C LYS A 408 13.56 10.82 10.87
N SER A 409 13.59 12.12 10.59
CA SER A 409 14.32 12.66 9.45
C SER A 409 15.83 12.43 9.58
N ARG A 410 16.37 12.63 10.78
CA ARG A 410 17.76 12.28 11.11
C ARG A 410 18.02 10.81 10.91
N TYR A 411 17.11 9.94 11.37
CA TYR A 411 17.18 8.50 11.15
C TYR A 411 17.31 8.17 9.66
N ALA A 412 16.47 8.77 8.80
CA ALA A 412 16.55 8.59 7.35
C ALA A 412 17.91 9.06 6.79
N ARG A 413 18.41 10.22 7.24
CA ARG A 413 19.71 10.77 6.83
C ARG A 413 20.87 9.85 7.20
N VAL A 414 20.95 9.39 8.45
CA VAL A 414 22.09 8.57 8.93
C VAL A 414 22.06 7.13 8.39
N HIS A 415 20.88 6.60 8.05
CA HIS A 415 20.74 5.31 7.37
C HIS A 415 20.90 5.41 5.84
N GLY A 416 21.23 6.59 5.32
CA GLY A 416 21.51 6.78 3.90
C GLY A 416 20.29 6.69 2.98
N LEU A 417 19.06 6.70 3.52
CA LEU A 417 17.82 6.61 2.75
C LEU A 417 17.74 7.70 1.69
N ALA A 418 16.96 7.49 0.62
CA ALA A 418 16.77 8.48 -0.45
C ALA A 418 16.20 9.81 0.08
N GLY A 419 15.47 9.77 1.19
CA GLY A 419 14.91 10.93 1.85
C GLY A 419 13.67 10.61 2.69
N ILE A 420 12.74 11.57 2.79
CA ILE A 420 11.53 11.48 3.61
C ILE A 420 10.27 11.78 2.80
N GLY A 421 9.16 11.15 3.19
CA GLY A 421 7.82 11.35 2.65
C GLY A 421 6.92 11.98 3.71
N ILE A 422 6.03 12.90 3.36
CA ILE A 422 5.15 13.61 4.29
C ILE A 422 3.69 13.36 3.93
N TRP A 423 2.98 12.61 4.77
CA TRP A 423 1.55 12.40 4.68
C TRP A 423 0.84 13.12 5.83
N SER A 424 0.15 14.24 5.63
CA SER A 424 0.04 15.06 4.41
C SER A 424 0.15 16.53 4.78
N ILE A 425 0.49 17.39 3.81
CA ILE A 425 0.90 18.77 4.12
C ILE A 425 -0.21 19.64 4.71
N GLU A 426 -1.47 19.35 4.39
CA GLU A 426 -2.63 20.08 4.91
C GLU A 426 -2.91 19.81 6.39
N ASN A 427 -2.36 18.74 6.96
CA ASN A 427 -2.52 18.39 8.37
C ASN A 427 -1.46 19.04 9.27
N ASP A 428 -0.37 19.57 8.73
CA ASP A 428 0.58 20.39 9.49
C ASP A 428 -0.01 21.77 9.79
N ASP A 429 0.56 22.53 10.73
CA ASP A 429 0.13 23.91 11.00
C ASP A 429 0.63 24.86 9.91
N PHE A 430 -0.01 24.80 8.74
CA PHE A 430 0.27 25.66 7.60
C PHE A 430 -0.14 27.13 7.83
N THR A 431 -0.94 27.39 8.88
CA THR A 431 -1.36 28.75 9.26
C THR A 431 -0.37 29.45 10.18
N GLY A 432 0.50 28.69 10.88
CA GLY A 432 1.43 29.21 11.88
C GLY A 432 0.77 29.64 13.18
N LYS A 433 -0.46 29.17 13.46
CA LYS A 433 -1.20 29.56 14.67
C LYS A 433 -0.57 29.00 15.94
N CYS A 434 0.03 27.81 15.88
CA CYS A 434 0.50 27.08 17.06
C CYS A 434 1.90 27.49 17.53
N PHE A 435 2.75 28.01 16.64
CA PHE A 435 4.16 28.27 16.94
C PHE A 435 4.60 29.66 16.48
N SER A 436 3.95 30.72 16.98
CA SER A 436 4.34 32.11 16.74
C SER A 436 4.61 32.42 15.26
N GLU A 437 3.61 32.16 14.41
CA GLU A 437 3.64 32.40 12.95
C GLU A 437 4.56 31.47 12.14
N VAL A 438 5.20 30.48 12.76
CA VAL A 438 5.96 29.45 12.04
C VAL A 438 4.99 28.49 11.33
N LYS A 439 4.79 28.72 10.03
CA LYS A 439 4.05 27.82 9.14
C LYS A 439 4.81 26.52 8.86
N PHE A 440 4.08 25.41 8.76
CA PHE A 440 4.60 24.06 8.50
C PHE A 440 5.72 23.63 9.48
N PRO A 441 5.48 23.75 10.81
CA PRO A 441 6.51 23.52 11.82
C PRO A 441 7.06 22.08 11.81
N LEU A 442 6.21 21.07 11.57
CA LEU A 442 6.66 19.68 11.50
C LEU A 442 7.54 19.47 10.28
N ILE A 443 7.06 19.86 9.10
CA ILE A 443 7.78 19.66 7.84
C ILE A 443 9.12 20.42 7.88
N LYS A 444 9.14 21.67 8.34
CA LYS A 444 10.38 22.45 8.46
C LYS A 444 11.39 21.78 9.40
N SER A 445 10.94 21.24 10.53
CA SER A 445 11.83 20.54 11.46
C SER A 445 12.51 19.32 10.82
N ALA A 446 11.74 18.52 10.07
CA ALA A 446 12.23 17.36 9.36
C ALA A 446 13.16 17.75 8.20
N VAL A 447 12.77 18.73 7.38
CA VAL A 447 13.54 19.18 6.20
C VAL A 447 14.88 19.78 6.61
N ASN A 448 14.91 20.62 7.67
CA ASN A 448 16.15 21.20 8.16
C ASN A 448 17.11 20.12 8.70
N GLU A 449 16.58 19.12 9.40
CA GLU A 449 17.39 17.99 9.87
C GLU A 449 17.90 17.12 8.70
N LEU A 450 17.09 16.89 7.67
CA LEU A 450 17.49 16.13 6.48
C LEU A 450 18.61 16.83 5.71
N ARG A 451 18.53 18.16 5.61
CA ARG A 451 19.53 19.01 4.95
C ARG A 451 20.77 19.24 5.81
N GLY A 452 20.77 18.81 7.08
CA GLY A 452 21.86 19.04 8.03
C GLY A 452 22.03 20.50 8.44
N THR A 453 20.96 21.30 8.34
CA THR A 453 20.96 22.73 8.72
C THR A 453 20.56 22.96 10.18
N ASN A 454 20.07 21.94 10.88
CA ASN A 454 19.81 21.97 12.31
C ASN A 454 20.99 21.36 13.10
N ASN A 455 21.63 22.17 13.96
CA ASN A 455 22.66 21.73 14.91
C ASN A 455 22.12 21.48 16.34
N SER A 456 20.80 21.51 16.53
CA SER A 456 20.16 21.60 17.86
C SER A 456 19.79 20.26 18.51
N ILE A 457 19.95 19.11 17.83
CA ILE A 457 19.68 17.79 18.41
C ILE A 457 20.98 17.03 18.67
N PRO A 458 21.38 16.78 19.95
CA PRO A 458 22.57 16.01 20.28
C PRO A 458 22.56 14.62 19.63
N VAL A 459 23.73 14.17 19.16
CA VAL A 459 23.96 12.84 18.53
C VAL A 459 23.55 11.67 19.44
N SER A 460 23.46 11.90 20.76
CA SER A 460 23.22 10.89 21.78
C SER A 460 21.79 10.33 21.88
N LYS A 461 20.81 10.83 21.11
CA LYS A 461 19.40 10.37 21.17
C LYS A 461 19.04 9.24 20.19
N LEU A 462 19.93 8.86 19.28
CA LEU A 462 19.73 7.70 18.39
C LEU A 462 20.62 6.55 18.87
N PRO A 463 20.11 5.30 18.93
CA PRO A 463 20.98 4.16 19.20
C PRO A 463 22.07 4.05 18.11
N PRO A 464 23.30 3.64 18.47
CA PRO A 464 24.43 3.64 17.54
C PRO A 464 24.18 2.73 16.34
N THR A 465 24.36 3.28 15.14
CA THR A 465 24.37 2.54 13.87
C THR A 465 25.56 1.57 13.86
N THR A 466 25.30 0.26 13.77
CA THR A 466 26.34 -0.71 13.42
C THR A 466 26.74 -0.50 11.96
N SER A 467 27.79 0.30 11.74
CA SER A 467 28.47 0.43 10.46
C SER A 467 29.05 -0.93 10.05
N GLY A 468 28.39 -1.62 9.11
CA GLY A 468 28.96 -2.75 8.39
C GLY A 468 30.11 -2.27 7.52
N SER A 469 31.35 -2.44 7.99
CA SER A 469 32.55 -2.25 7.20
C SER A 469 32.60 -3.30 6.07
N THR A 470 32.54 -2.83 4.84
CA THR A 470 32.90 -3.60 3.64
C THR A 470 34.39 -3.93 3.69
N ASN A 471 34.75 -5.19 3.87
CA ASN A 471 36.02 -5.76 3.43
C ASN A 471 35.81 -7.24 3.07
N LYS A 472 36.21 -7.63 1.87
CA LYS A 472 36.28 -9.01 1.37
C LYS A 472 37.53 -9.10 0.48
N PRO A 473 38.17 -10.26 0.32
CA PRO A 473 38.87 -11.06 1.31
C PRO A 473 40.35 -11.25 0.91
N ASP A 474 41.24 -11.60 1.85
CA ASP A 474 42.49 -12.29 1.50
C ASP A 474 42.68 -13.53 2.39
N ASN A 475 43.12 -14.60 1.75
CA ASN A 475 43.27 -15.95 2.30
C ASN A 475 44.39 -16.03 3.35
N GLY A 476 44.15 -16.73 4.46
CA GLY A 476 45.23 -17.15 5.35
C GLY A 476 44.79 -17.69 6.72
N LEU A 477 44.80 -19.03 6.84
CA LEU A 477 45.06 -19.87 8.02
C LEU A 477 44.67 -19.40 9.44
N TRP A 478 43.88 -20.26 10.11
CA TRP A 478 43.59 -20.27 11.54
C TRP A 478 44.84 -20.11 12.44
N SER A 479 44.75 -19.18 13.40
CA SER A 479 45.12 -19.47 14.80
C SER A 479 44.30 -18.59 15.76
N SER A 480 43.94 -19.22 16.86
CA SER A 480 43.04 -18.79 17.94
C SER A 480 43.60 -17.68 18.83
N THR A 481 42.78 -16.70 19.23
CA THR A 481 42.38 -16.47 20.65
C THR A 481 41.36 -15.32 20.79
N THR A 482 40.26 -15.64 21.48
CA THR A 482 39.36 -14.86 22.35
C THR A 482 39.38 -13.33 22.34
N ASP A 483 38.25 -12.70 21.95
CA ASP A 483 37.23 -12.21 22.90
C ASP A 483 36.02 -11.57 22.16
N ARG A 484 34.84 -12.17 22.30
CA ARG A 484 33.52 -11.63 21.91
C ARG A 484 32.45 -12.14 22.88
N PRO A 485 31.57 -11.27 23.42
CA PRO A 485 30.32 -11.73 24.01
C PRO A 485 29.17 -11.73 23.00
N TRP A 486 28.26 -12.68 23.25
CA TRP A 486 26.93 -12.96 22.71
C TRP A 486 26.77 -13.75 21.40
N SER A 487 26.77 -15.08 21.56
CA SER A 487 26.13 -16.05 20.65
C SER A 487 24.88 -16.63 21.30
N TRP A 488 23.79 -16.76 20.52
CA TRP A 488 22.64 -17.59 20.87
C TRP A 488 23.04 -19.06 20.94
N THR A 489 22.75 -19.74 22.05
CA THR A 489 22.77 -21.20 22.14
C THR A 489 21.37 -21.73 22.41
N TYR A 490 20.84 -22.49 21.46
CA TYR A 490 19.79 -23.47 21.73
C TYR A 490 20.37 -24.52 22.68
N SER A 491 19.77 -24.64 23.86
CA SER A 491 20.04 -25.77 24.77
C SER A 491 18.89 -26.76 24.64
N THR A 492 19.22 -27.97 24.23
CA THR A 492 18.37 -29.15 24.37
C THR A 492 18.15 -29.42 25.86
N ALA A 493 16.89 -29.64 26.25
CA ALA A 493 16.50 -30.06 27.59
C ALA A 493 15.85 -31.46 27.53
N PRO A 494 15.91 -32.24 28.62
CA PRO A 494 15.88 -33.70 28.59
C PRO A 494 14.48 -34.31 28.45
N THR A 495 14.46 -35.52 27.90
CA THR A 495 13.30 -36.39 27.71
C THR A 495 12.67 -36.80 29.04
N ILE A 496 11.40 -36.41 29.25
CA ILE A 496 10.49 -37.10 30.17
C ILE A 496 9.20 -37.41 29.41
N HIS A 497 8.85 -38.70 29.36
CA HIS A 497 7.58 -39.20 28.84
C HIS A 497 6.40 -38.67 29.66
N HIS A 498 5.36 -38.12 29.02
CA HIS A 498 3.95 -38.37 29.37
C HIS A 498 2.98 -37.94 28.25
N GLN A 499 2.25 -38.94 27.76
CA GLN A 499 0.89 -39.01 27.21
C GLN A 499 0.32 -37.89 26.32
N HIS A 500 -0.05 -38.32 25.11
CA HIS A 500 -0.81 -37.61 24.08
C HIS A 500 -2.17 -37.11 24.58
N THR A 501 -2.41 -35.80 24.45
CA THR A 501 -3.71 -35.25 24.06
C THR A 501 -3.48 -34.23 22.94
N SER A 502 -4.07 -34.48 21.78
CA SER A 502 -3.96 -33.64 20.59
C SER A 502 -5.00 -32.52 20.64
N SER A 503 -4.55 -31.27 20.72
CA SER A 503 -5.35 -30.10 20.35
C SER A 503 -4.56 -29.22 19.37
N THR A 504 -5.17 -28.97 18.22
CA THR A 504 -4.64 -28.15 17.12
C THR A 504 -4.80 -26.65 17.45
N PRO A 505 -3.79 -25.79 17.23
CA PRO A 505 -3.98 -24.35 17.25
C PRO A 505 -4.75 -23.88 16.01
N SER A 506 -5.84 -23.14 16.21
CA SER A 506 -6.70 -22.61 15.16
C SER A 506 -6.11 -21.36 14.51
N THR A 507 -5.87 -21.44 13.19
CA THR A 507 -5.57 -20.32 12.31
C THR A 507 -6.85 -19.53 11.99
N TRP A 508 -6.92 -18.26 12.40
CA TRP A 508 -8.00 -17.34 12.03
C TRP A 508 -7.61 -16.55 10.78
N TRP A 509 -8.03 -17.01 9.59
CA TRP A 509 -8.48 -16.27 8.37
C TRP A 509 -8.80 -17.31 7.26
N PRO A 510 -10.02 -17.37 6.67
CA PRO A 510 -10.36 -18.37 5.65
C PRO A 510 -9.92 -17.96 4.22
N GLN A 511 -9.33 -18.93 3.51
CA GLN A 511 -9.02 -18.89 2.07
C GLN A 511 -10.28 -19.21 1.22
N PRO A 512 -10.53 -18.55 0.08
CA PRO A 512 -11.58 -18.95 -0.86
C PRO A 512 -11.04 -19.88 -1.97
N SER A 513 -11.70 -21.02 -2.15
CA SER A 513 -11.54 -21.94 -3.27
C SER A 513 -12.28 -21.46 -4.53
N SER A 514 -11.66 -21.71 -5.68
CA SER A 514 -12.08 -21.41 -7.05
C SER A 514 -13.31 -22.18 -7.56
N THR A 515 -14.19 -21.53 -8.34
CA THR A 515 -14.73 -22.03 -9.63
C THR A 515 -15.50 -20.94 -10.42
N SER A 516 -15.31 -20.96 -11.74
CA SER A 516 -15.83 -20.17 -12.89
C SER A 516 -17.36 -20.13 -13.05
N SER A 517 -18.09 -19.32 -13.85
CA SER A 517 -17.87 -18.64 -15.17
C SER A 517 -19.06 -17.66 -15.49
N PRO A 518 -19.09 -16.91 -16.62
CA PRO A 518 -19.73 -15.59 -16.76
C PRO A 518 -21.10 -15.55 -17.49
N SER A 519 -21.85 -14.45 -17.35
CA SER A 519 -22.88 -14.07 -18.34
C SER A 519 -23.03 -12.54 -18.46
N THR A 520 -22.80 -12.06 -19.68
CA THR A 520 -23.05 -10.72 -20.22
C THR A 520 -24.54 -10.44 -20.50
N TRP A 521 -24.87 -9.15 -20.69
CA TRP A 521 -25.82 -8.56 -21.67
C TRP A 521 -26.80 -7.50 -21.10
N TRP A 522 -26.77 -6.33 -21.76
CA TRP A 522 -27.55 -5.10 -21.56
C TRP A 522 -29.08 -5.30 -21.59
N PRO A 523 -29.89 -4.41 -20.99
CA PRO A 523 -31.32 -4.33 -21.29
C PRO A 523 -31.67 -3.09 -22.14
N GLN A 524 -32.52 -3.30 -23.15
CA GLN A 524 -33.43 -2.29 -23.70
C GLN A 524 -34.87 -2.61 -23.25
N PRO A 525 -35.79 -1.61 -23.25
CA PRO A 525 -36.89 -1.51 -22.30
C PRO A 525 -38.28 -1.72 -22.90
N SER A 526 -39.26 -2.04 -22.04
CA SER A 526 -40.73 -1.77 -22.09
C SER A 526 -41.45 -2.94 -21.38
N SER A 527 -42.61 -2.88 -20.72
CA SER A 527 -43.57 -1.87 -20.27
C SER A 527 -44.69 -2.61 -19.50
N SER A 528 -45.29 -1.94 -18.50
CA SER A 528 -46.68 -2.06 -17.97
C SER A 528 -47.25 -3.38 -17.34
N LEU A 529 -47.68 -3.23 -16.07
CA LEU A 529 -49.02 -3.53 -15.45
C LEU A 529 -49.71 -4.89 -15.79
N SER A 530 -50.35 -5.67 -14.90
CA SER A 530 -50.85 -5.54 -13.52
C SER A 530 -51.59 -6.83 -13.08
N THR A 531 -51.78 -6.99 -11.76
CA THR A 531 -52.90 -7.69 -11.05
C THR A 531 -52.75 -9.16 -10.58
N ALA A 532 -53.33 -9.38 -9.40
CA ALA A 532 -53.11 -10.40 -8.36
C ALA A 532 -53.82 -11.76 -8.56
N TRP A 533 -53.47 -12.78 -7.74
CA TRP A 533 -54.32 -13.46 -6.72
C TRP A 533 -53.53 -14.57 -5.97
N THR A 534 -53.97 -14.85 -4.73
CA THR A 534 -53.45 -15.72 -3.65
C THR A 534 -53.45 -17.23 -3.97
N SER A 535 -52.62 -18.12 -3.38
CA SER A 535 -52.78 -18.70 -2.01
C SER A 535 -51.63 -19.70 -1.66
N SER A 536 -51.45 -19.93 -0.37
CA SER A 536 -50.44 -20.67 0.42
C SER A 536 -50.33 -22.21 0.24
N THR A 537 -49.12 -22.79 0.42
CA THR A 537 -48.76 -23.73 1.54
C THR A 537 -47.29 -24.25 1.51
N SER A 538 -46.69 -24.28 2.71
CA SER A 538 -45.60 -25.14 3.28
C SER A 538 -44.22 -25.36 2.58
N ASN A 539 -43.18 -25.06 3.38
CA ASN A 539 -41.71 -25.10 3.21
C ASN A 539 -41.12 -26.49 3.60
N PRO A 540 -39.78 -26.72 3.72
CA PRO A 540 -38.60 -26.35 2.92
C PRO A 540 -37.69 -27.56 2.57
N TYR A 541 -36.87 -27.45 1.52
CA TYR A 541 -35.40 -27.69 1.54
C TYR A 541 -34.89 -27.60 0.10
N ALA A 542 -34.34 -26.45 -0.28
CA ALA A 542 -33.64 -26.28 -1.55
C ALA A 542 -32.47 -25.30 -1.36
N THR A 543 -31.30 -25.77 -1.77
CA THR A 543 -30.00 -25.12 -1.78
C THR A 543 -30.07 -23.79 -2.52
N SER A 544 -29.71 -22.67 -1.88
CA SER A 544 -29.80 -21.33 -2.46
C SER A 544 -28.41 -20.70 -2.66
N SER A 545 -28.11 -20.46 -3.93
CA SER A 545 -26.97 -19.72 -4.46
C SER A 545 -27.05 -18.23 -4.09
N THR A 546 -25.93 -17.63 -3.70
CA THR A 546 -25.80 -16.22 -3.29
C THR A 546 -25.84 -15.25 -4.48
N VAL A 547 -26.93 -14.50 -4.60
CA VAL A 547 -27.05 -13.31 -5.48
C VAL A 547 -27.23 -12.08 -4.58
N THR A 548 -26.38 -11.07 -4.74
CA THR A 548 -26.60 -9.73 -4.20
C THR A 548 -27.58 -8.99 -5.12
N THR A 549 -28.75 -8.60 -4.61
CA THR A 549 -29.76 -7.86 -5.38
C THR A 549 -29.31 -6.42 -5.66
N ALA A 550 -29.65 -5.93 -6.86
CA ALA A 550 -29.44 -4.56 -7.31
C ALA A 550 -30.21 -3.52 -6.47
N PRO A 551 -29.77 -2.24 -6.41
CA PRO A 551 -30.47 -1.18 -5.68
C PRO A 551 -31.87 -0.93 -6.27
N SER A 552 -32.89 -0.92 -5.42
CA SER A 552 -34.25 -0.53 -5.80
C SER A 552 -34.41 0.98 -5.66
N VAL A 553 -35.01 1.62 -6.67
CA VAL A 553 -35.44 3.02 -6.61
C VAL A 553 -36.83 3.04 -5.97
N GLY A 554 -36.89 3.01 -4.65
CA GLY A 554 -38.12 3.05 -3.89
C GLY A 554 -37.91 3.78 -2.58
N LYS A 555 -38.91 4.55 -2.15
CA LYS A 555 -38.92 5.20 -0.83
C LYS A 555 -39.50 4.23 0.19
N PRO A 556 -38.71 3.62 1.09
CA PRO A 556 -39.30 2.79 2.14
C PRO A 556 -40.19 3.64 3.05
N SER A 557 -41.30 3.04 3.49
CA SER A 557 -42.30 3.72 4.31
C SER A 557 -41.67 4.20 5.63
N GLY A 558 -41.72 5.50 5.89
CA GLY A 558 -41.11 6.14 7.06
C GLY A 558 -39.66 6.64 6.90
N ALA A 559 -38.99 6.40 5.76
CA ALA A 559 -37.64 6.92 5.51
C ALA A 559 -37.64 8.37 5.01
N VAL A 560 -36.79 9.22 5.62
CA VAL A 560 -36.67 10.66 5.29
C VAL A 560 -35.20 11.03 5.11
N CYS A 561 -34.83 11.48 3.92
CA CYS A 561 -33.53 12.09 3.67
C CYS A 561 -33.50 13.52 4.20
N LYS A 562 -32.82 13.75 5.33
CA LYS A 562 -32.59 15.09 5.89
C LYS A 562 -31.24 15.69 5.49
N TYR A 563 -30.24 14.83 5.29
CA TYR A 563 -28.89 15.19 4.90
C TYR A 563 -28.26 14.05 4.07
N PRO A 564 -27.16 14.30 3.32
CA PRO A 564 -26.48 13.25 2.57
C PRO A 564 -25.86 12.23 3.53
N GLY A 565 -26.02 10.93 3.25
CA GLY A 565 -25.50 9.90 4.14
C GLY A 565 -26.11 8.53 3.91
N THR A 566 -25.64 7.55 4.68
CA THR A 566 -26.16 6.17 4.71
C THR A 566 -26.84 5.95 6.06
N PHE A 567 -28.07 5.41 6.02
CA PHE A 567 -28.96 5.33 7.17
C PHE A 567 -29.54 3.93 7.31
N ILE A 568 -29.81 3.52 8.55
CA ILE A 568 -30.51 2.27 8.83
C ILE A 568 -31.92 2.28 8.23
N HIS A 569 -32.34 1.19 7.62
CA HIS A 569 -33.70 1.07 7.12
C HIS A 569 -34.69 1.02 8.29
N PRO A 570 -35.81 1.77 8.24
CA PRO A 570 -36.67 2.00 9.41
C PRO A 570 -37.36 0.73 9.92
N THR A 571 -37.47 -0.32 9.11
CA THR A 571 -38.22 -1.54 9.43
C THR A 571 -37.47 -2.85 9.17
N ASP A 572 -36.24 -2.80 8.65
CA ASP A 572 -35.48 -4.00 8.25
C ASP A 572 -33.98 -3.80 8.50
N CYS A 573 -33.46 -4.42 9.55
CA CYS A 573 -32.05 -4.34 9.93
C CYS A 573 -31.05 -4.89 8.90
N ARG A 574 -31.55 -5.66 7.94
CA ARG A 574 -30.77 -6.20 6.83
C ARG A 574 -30.70 -5.22 5.67
N LYS A 575 -31.43 -4.11 5.73
CA LYS A 575 -31.45 -3.07 4.71
C LYS A 575 -30.92 -1.75 5.24
N PHE A 576 -30.47 -0.92 4.31
CA PHE A 576 -30.08 0.46 4.57
C PHE A 576 -30.40 1.32 3.36
N TYR A 577 -30.50 2.63 3.55
CA TYR A 577 -30.71 3.56 2.45
C TYR A 577 -29.65 4.64 2.43
N ARG A 578 -29.27 5.08 1.23
CA ARG A 578 -28.32 6.18 1.00
C ARG A 578 -29.05 7.37 0.38
N CYS A 579 -28.91 8.52 1.01
CA CYS A 579 -29.39 9.79 0.50
C CYS A 579 -28.25 10.53 -0.22
N VAL A 580 -28.48 10.86 -1.49
CA VAL A 580 -27.54 11.57 -2.36
C VAL A 580 -28.17 12.91 -2.74
N ARG A 581 -27.47 14.02 -2.51
CA ARG A 581 -27.95 15.35 -2.90
C ARG A 581 -27.87 15.48 -4.43
N ILE A 582 -28.98 15.87 -5.06
CA ILE A 582 -29.09 15.96 -6.52
C ILE A 582 -29.25 17.39 -7.05
N SER A 583 -29.44 18.39 -6.18
CA SER A 583 -29.49 19.81 -6.57
C SER A 583 -29.02 20.77 -5.47
N ILE A 584 -28.85 22.04 -5.86
CA ILE A 584 -28.47 23.15 -4.98
C ILE A 584 -29.60 23.46 -3.98
N GLU A 585 -30.86 23.36 -4.41
CA GLU A 585 -32.01 23.26 -3.51
C GLU A 585 -32.00 21.87 -2.85
N GLU A 586 -32.24 21.75 -1.54
CA GLU A 586 -32.09 20.55 -0.68
C GLU A 586 -32.92 19.30 -1.09
N LYS A 587 -32.82 18.87 -2.34
CA LYS A 587 -33.48 17.69 -2.89
C LYS A 587 -32.51 16.51 -2.83
N TYR A 588 -32.97 15.42 -2.23
CA TYR A 588 -32.23 14.19 -2.06
C TYR A 588 -32.84 13.07 -2.89
N LYS A 589 -31.99 12.30 -3.57
CA LYS A 589 -32.33 11.02 -4.19
C LYS A 589 -31.90 9.89 -3.26
N MET A 590 -32.82 8.97 -2.99
CA MET A 590 -32.60 7.86 -2.07
C MET A 590 -32.41 6.54 -2.82
N TYR A 591 -31.48 5.73 -2.34
CA TYR A 591 -31.17 4.41 -2.86
C TYR A 591 -31.24 3.39 -1.73
N GLU A 592 -32.05 2.35 -1.86
CA GLU A 592 -32.14 1.25 -0.88
C GLU A 592 -31.17 0.13 -1.26
N TYR A 593 -30.55 -0.47 -0.25
CA TYR A 593 -29.60 -1.56 -0.37
C TYR A 593 -29.93 -2.64 0.66
N THR A 594 -29.61 -3.89 0.32
CA THR A 594 -29.74 -5.03 1.22
C THR A 594 -28.35 -5.59 1.53
N CYS A 595 -28.05 -5.79 2.81
CA CYS A 595 -26.84 -6.41 3.28
C CYS A 595 -26.72 -7.87 2.83
N PRO A 596 -25.49 -8.37 2.64
CA PRO A 596 -25.23 -9.78 2.38
C PRO A 596 -25.87 -10.72 3.41
N PRO A 597 -26.08 -12.00 3.08
CA PRO A 597 -26.66 -12.94 4.02
C PRO A 597 -25.95 -12.99 5.37
N ASN A 598 -26.73 -13.10 6.44
CA ASN A 598 -26.28 -13.15 7.84
C ASN A 598 -25.52 -11.90 8.34
N THR A 599 -25.64 -10.78 7.61
CA THR A 599 -25.11 -9.50 8.04
C THR A 599 -26.23 -8.47 8.20
N LEU A 600 -26.08 -7.58 9.17
CA LEU A 600 -26.97 -6.46 9.47
C LEU A 600 -26.22 -5.16 9.24
N PHE A 601 -26.94 -4.12 8.84
CA PHE A 601 -26.32 -2.81 8.65
C PHE A 601 -26.04 -2.18 10.02
N ASP A 602 -24.77 -1.89 10.30
CA ASP A 602 -24.35 -1.17 11.49
C ASP A 602 -24.20 0.32 11.17
N VAL A 603 -24.98 1.14 11.87
CA VAL A 603 -24.99 2.60 11.67
C VAL A 603 -23.67 3.26 12.05
N ASN A 604 -22.91 2.64 12.98
CA ASN A 604 -21.68 3.18 13.52
C ASN A 604 -20.52 3.01 12.52
N SER A 605 -20.35 1.82 11.96
CA SER A 605 -19.33 1.50 10.95
C SER A 605 -19.77 1.77 9.51
N ARG A 606 -21.06 2.10 9.31
CA ARG A 606 -21.71 2.33 7.99
C ARG A 606 -21.50 1.17 7.02
N ASN A 607 -21.40 -0.05 7.55
CA ASN A 607 -21.14 -1.27 6.80
C ASN A 607 -22.04 -2.41 7.29
N CYS A 608 -22.16 -3.46 6.48
CA CYS A 608 -22.83 -4.69 6.88
C CYS A 608 -21.88 -5.55 7.71
N LEU A 609 -22.18 -5.71 9.00
CA LEU A 609 -21.42 -6.56 9.91
C LEU A 609 -22.23 -7.82 10.24
N TRP A 610 -21.56 -8.86 10.72
CA TRP A 610 -22.26 -10.04 11.24
C TRP A 610 -23.24 -9.65 12.35
N ASP A 611 -24.39 -10.31 12.39
CA ASP A 611 -25.49 -9.98 13.29
C ASP A 611 -25.12 -9.90 14.78
N TYR A 612 -24.15 -10.69 15.24
CA TYR A 612 -23.63 -10.67 16.60
C TYR A 612 -22.77 -9.44 16.95
N LEU A 613 -22.36 -8.66 15.95
CA LEU A 613 -21.59 -7.41 16.11
C LEU A 613 -22.46 -6.15 16.07
N VAL A 614 -23.74 -6.27 15.70
CA VAL A 614 -24.65 -5.13 15.53
C VAL A 614 -25.61 -5.04 16.72
N ASN A 615 -25.24 -4.23 17.71
CA ASN A 615 -26.01 -4.09 18.95
C ASN A 615 -27.36 -3.37 18.75
N ASP A 616 -27.43 -2.41 17.83
CA ASP A 616 -28.61 -1.54 17.64
C ASP A 616 -29.82 -2.29 17.02
N CYS A 617 -29.62 -3.54 16.59
CA CYS A 617 -30.65 -4.41 16.03
C CYS A 617 -31.02 -5.61 16.93
N ARG A 618 -30.52 -5.66 18.17
CA ARG A 618 -30.85 -6.72 19.16
C ARG A 618 -32.13 -6.46 19.95
N ASP A 619 -32.57 -5.21 20.11
CA ASP A 619 -33.73 -4.84 20.95
C ASP A 619 -35.10 -4.96 20.25
N GLY A 620 -35.23 -5.88 19.28
CA GLY A 620 -36.53 -6.42 18.88
C GLY A 620 -37.50 -5.53 18.10
N LYS A 621 -37.15 -4.29 17.71
CA LYS A 621 -38.10 -3.43 16.97
C LYS A 621 -38.17 -3.67 15.46
N ASN A 622 -37.15 -4.28 14.83
CA ASN A 622 -37.03 -4.34 13.36
C ASN A 622 -36.53 -5.70 12.80
N ARG A 623 -36.78 -6.82 13.50
CA ARG A 623 -36.59 -8.16 12.94
C ARG A 623 -37.92 -8.64 12.33
N LYS A 624 -38.07 -8.50 11.01
CA LYS A 624 -39.03 -9.28 10.22
C LYS A 624 -38.30 -10.08 9.18
#